data_AF-A0A9E5TX22-F1
#
_entry.id   AF-A0A9E5TX22-F1
#
_cell.length_a   1.000
_cell.length_b   1.000
_cell.length_c   1.000
_cell.angle_alpha   90.00
_cell.angle_beta   90.00
_cell.angle_gamma   90.00
#
_symmetry.space_group_name_H-M   'P 1'
#
loop_
_entity.id
_entity.type
_entity.pdbx_description
1 polymer ?
#
loop_
_entity_poly.entity_id
_entity_poly.type
_entity_poly.pdbx_seq_one_letter_code
_entity_poly.pdbx_strand_id
1 'polypeptide(L)'
;MYPFLRNELFLPWPTAELEEVLQANVELLVAEGLLEVGEDGSTLQRAEGGSEFAGHLSLLARTLLQTLERYFITIAVLAKNGSGSLTRAELEQLCILTAQRISLLHEFEAPEFYDRSLFKGFIATLRQLGYLGTDEDGRLVFDEGLDEIDRHARWILNKEIRHGISRAAPQALAGLSGE
;
A
#
# COMPACT_ATOMS: atom_id res chain seq x y z
N MET A 1 7.55 1.84 5.80
CA MET A 1 6.23 2.45 5.47
C MET A 1 6.22 3.96 5.59
N TYR A 2 6.70 4.55 6.70
CA TYR A 2 6.57 5.99 6.94
C TYR A 2 7.01 6.93 5.79
N PRO A 3 8.15 6.71 5.09
CA PRO A 3 8.54 7.58 3.99
C PRO A 3 7.51 7.67 2.85
N PHE A 4 6.76 6.59 2.60
CA PHE A 4 5.70 6.57 1.60
C PHE A 4 4.48 7.39 2.05
N LEU A 5 4.01 7.13 3.29
CA LEU A 5 2.90 7.86 3.89
C LEU A 5 3.21 9.36 4.04
N ARG A 6 4.44 9.69 4.42
CA ARG A 6 4.91 11.07 4.53
C ARG A 6 4.83 11.81 3.19
N ASN A 7 5.28 11.19 2.10
CA ASN A 7 5.24 11.81 0.78
C ASN A 7 3.80 11.97 0.25
N GLU A 8 2.96 10.96 0.49
CA GLU A 8 1.59 10.98 -0.03
C GLU A 8 0.66 11.90 0.76
N LEU A 9 0.76 11.90 2.09
CA LEU A 9 -0.08 12.70 2.98
C LEU A 9 0.55 14.05 3.32
N PHE A 10 1.70 14.36 2.72
CA PHE A 10 2.47 15.58 2.97
C PHE A 10 2.76 15.80 4.47
N LEU A 11 3.10 14.72 5.19
CA LEU A 11 3.30 14.80 6.63
C LEU A 11 4.54 15.67 6.94
N PRO A 12 4.43 16.59 7.92
CA PRO A 12 5.49 17.58 8.16
C PRO A 12 6.71 16.96 8.86
N TRP A 13 6.50 15.92 9.66
CA TRP A 13 7.52 15.41 10.57
C TRP A 13 8.66 14.69 9.82
N PRO A 14 9.92 14.85 10.23
CA PRO A 14 11.03 14.00 9.80
C PRO A 14 11.00 12.65 10.51
N THR A 15 11.70 11.65 9.96
CA THR A 15 11.76 10.30 10.57
C THR A 15 12.29 10.30 12.00
N ALA A 16 13.15 11.25 12.37
CA ALA A 16 13.69 11.37 13.72
C ALA A 16 12.62 11.73 14.78
N GLU A 17 11.54 12.39 14.38
CA GLU A 17 10.43 12.79 15.27
C GLU A 17 9.30 11.75 15.26
N LEU A 18 9.40 10.71 14.44
CA LEU A 18 8.31 9.76 14.21
C LEU A 18 7.87 9.06 15.50
N GLU A 19 8.83 8.64 16.33
CA GLU A 19 8.52 7.92 17.57
C GLU A 19 7.70 8.78 18.54
N GLU A 20 8.12 10.03 18.75
CA GLU A 20 7.42 10.98 19.61
C GLU A 20 6.00 11.29 19.08
N VAL A 21 5.89 11.53 17.77
CA VAL A 21 4.59 11.81 17.12
C VAL A 21 3.67 10.60 17.22
N LEU A 22 4.18 9.39 16.99
CA LEU A 22 3.38 8.16 17.11
C LEU A 22 2.88 7.97 18.54
N GLN A 23 3.76 8.15 19.54
CA GLN A 23 3.39 8.03 20.94
C GLN A 23 2.28 9.03 21.31
N ALA A 24 2.42 10.30 20.93
CA ALA A 24 1.41 11.32 21.18
C ALA A 24 0.05 10.99 20.52
N ASN A 25 0.06 10.44 19.29
CA ASN A 25 -1.16 10.02 18.61
C ASN A 25 -1.80 8.80 19.27
N VAL A 26 -1.00 7.82 19.72
CA VAL A 26 -1.50 6.66 20.46
C VAL A 26 -2.16 7.09 21.76
N GLU A 27 -1.50 7.96 22.54
CA GLU A 27 -2.05 8.50 23.79
C GLU A 27 -3.36 9.23 23.57
N LEU A 28 -3.47 10.03 22.50
CA LEU A 28 -4.72 10.67 22.11
C LEU A 28 -5.81 9.65 21.78
N LEU A 29 -5.51 8.63 20.98
CA LEU A 29 -6.48 7.59 20.63
C LEU A 29 -6.96 6.81 21.86
N VAL A 30 -6.09 6.60 22.86
CA VAL A 30 -6.47 5.99 24.14
C VAL A 30 -7.34 6.94 24.97
N ALA A 31 -6.97 8.22 25.05
CA ALA A 31 -7.73 9.24 25.78
C ALA A 31 -9.14 9.43 25.21
N GLU A 32 -9.30 9.32 23.89
CA GLU A 32 -10.58 9.38 23.18
C GLU A 32 -11.35 8.05 23.20
N GLY A 33 -10.83 7.01 23.87
CA GLY A 33 -11.47 5.69 23.98
C GLY A 33 -11.52 4.88 22.69
N LEU A 34 -10.73 5.25 21.68
CA LEU A 34 -10.63 4.53 20.41
C LEU A 34 -9.71 3.30 20.53
N LEU A 35 -8.68 3.41 21.37
CA LEU A 35 -7.76 2.33 21.73
C LEU A 35 -7.79 2.08 23.24
N GLU A 36 -7.49 0.85 23.61
CA GLU A 36 -7.33 0.41 24.99
C GLU A 36 -5.94 -0.22 25.15
N VAL A 37 -5.30 0.03 26.30
CA VAL A 37 -4.05 -0.63 26.65
C VAL A 37 -4.40 -2.00 27.22
N GLY A 38 -3.81 -3.05 26.65
CA GLY A 38 -4.03 -4.43 27.10
C GLY A 38 -3.49 -4.67 28.52
N GLU A 39 -3.90 -5.78 29.12
CA GLU A 39 -3.56 -6.14 30.50
C GLU A 39 -2.05 -6.23 30.77
N ASP A 40 -1.25 -6.50 29.73
CA ASP A 40 0.21 -6.55 29.82
C ASP A 40 0.90 -5.17 29.80
N GLY A 41 0.13 -4.10 29.65
CA GLY A 41 0.62 -2.72 29.61
C GLY A 41 1.44 -2.36 28.37
N SER A 42 1.55 -3.27 27.40
CA SER A 42 2.42 -3.10 26.21
C SER A 42 1.69 -3.34 24.89
N THR A 43 0.53 -3.98 24.93
CA THR A 43 -0.33 -4.19 23.77
C THR A 43 -1.40 -3.11 23.67
N LEU A 44 -1.76 -2.76 22.43
CA LEU A 44 -2.89 -1.89 22.12
C LEU A 44 -3.99 -2.73 21.49
N GLN A 45 -5.22 -2.49 21.93
CA GLN A 45 -6.41 -3.15 21.42
C GLN A 45 -7.41 -2.09 20.98
N ARG A 46 -8.24 -2.42 19.99
CA ARG A 46 -9.38 -1.57 19.63
C ARG A 46 -10.43 -1.64 20.74
N ALA A 47 -11.21 -0.56 20.89
CA ALA A 47 -12.42 -0.58 21.71
C ALA A 47 -13.36 -1.73 21.34
N GLU A 48 -14.24 -2.10 22.28
CA GLU A 48 -15.18 -3.22 22.13
C GLU A 48 -15.94 -3.16 20.79
N GLY A 49 -16.01 -4.32 20.13
CA GLY A 49 -16.67 -4.44 18.82
C GLY A 49 -18.16 -4.12 18.91
N GLY A 50 -18.63 -3.21 18.05
CA GLY A 50 -20.01 -2.73 18.05
C GLY A 50 -20.24 -1.43 18.83
N SER A 51 -19.21 -0.91 19.50
CA SER A 51 -19.22 0.45 20.06
C SER A 51 -19.12 1.52 18.97
N GLU A 52 -19.55 2.74 19.29
CA GLU A 52 -19.36 3.93 18.44
C GLU A 52 -17.87 4.22 18.22
N PHE A 53 -17.03 4.03 19.24
CA PHE A 53 -15.57 4.20 19.17
C PHE A 53 -14.91 3.24 18.17
N ALA A 54 -15.33 1.97 18.16
CA ALA A 54 -14.87 1.02 17.14
C ALA A 54 -15.30 1.46 15.73
N GLY A 55 -16.46 2.09 15.59
CA GLY A 55 -16.93 2.71 14.35
C GLY A 55 -16.05 3.89 13.90
N HIS A 56 -15.73 4.82 14.81
CA HIS A 56 -14.85 5.96 14.54
C HIS A 56 -13.43 5.52 14.16
N LEU A 57 -12.85 4.56 14.89
CA LEU A 57 -11.54 4.01 14.55
C LEU A 57 -11.56 3.34 13.17
N SER A 58 -12.63 2.63 12.84
CA SER A 58 -12.81 2.02 11.51
C SER A 58 -12.92 3.07 10.40
N LEU A 59 -13.60 4.20 10.67
CA LEU A 59 -13.69 5.31 9.73
C LEU A 59 -12.31 5.93 9.46
N LEU A 60 -11.52 6.17 10.51
CA LEU A 60 -10.14 6.65 10.40
C LEU A 60 -9.29 5.67 9.60
N ALA A 61 -9.34 4.37 9.92
CA ALA A 61 -8.57 3.34 9.22
C ALA A 61 -8.91 3.27 7.71
N ARG A 62 -10.18 3.47 7.35
CA ARG A 62 -10.63 3.47 5.94
C ARG A 62 -9.98 4.56 5.10
N THR A 63 -9.60 5.69 5.70
CA THR A 63 -8.93 6.79 4.96
C THR A 63 -7.54 6.37 4.44
N LEU A 64 -6.84 5.48 5.15
CA LEU A 64 -5.53 4.96 4.74
C LEU A 64 -5.62 3.65 3.95
N LEU A 65 -6.72 2.91 4.07
CA LEU A 65 -6.86 1.59 3.46
C LEU A 65 -6.70 1.66 1.93
N GLN A 66 -7.31 2.65 1.29
CA GLN A 66 -7.20 2.83 -0.17
C GLN A 66 -5.77 3.14 -0.62
N THR A 67 -5.05 3.98 0.14
CA THR A 67 -3.63 4.25 -0.12
C THR A 67 -2.80 2.99 -0.03
N LEU A 68 -3.03 2.22 1.03
CA LEU A 68 -2.36 0.95 1.24
C LEU A 68 -2.65 0.01 0.08
N GLU A 69 -3.91 -0.27 -0.26
CA GLU A 69 -4.33 -1.15 -1.37
C GLU A 69 -3.61 -0.83 -2.67
N ARG A 70 -3.50 0.44 -3.05
CA ARG A 70 -2.75 0.85 -4.26
C ARG A 70 -1.27 0.48 -4.16
N TYR A 71 -0.64 0.65 -3.00
CA TYR A 71 0.75 0.23 -2.81
C TYR A 71 0.89 -1.26 -3.08
N PHE A 72 -0.02 -2.08 -2.56
CA PHE A 72 0.00 -3.52 -2.82
C PHE A 72 -0.22 -3.88 -4.26
N ILE A 73 -1.13 -3.20 -4.95
CA ILE A 73 -1.34 -3.44 -6.38
C ILE A 73 -0.01 -3.23 -7.13
N THR A 74 0.70 -2.14 -6.86
CA THR A 74 2.00 -1.88 -7.49
C THR A 74 3.05 -2.95 -7.15
N ILE A 75 3.17 -3.32 -5.87
CA ILE A 75 4.14 -4.35 -5.44
C ILE A 75 3.78 -5.72 -6.03
N ALA A 76 2.50 -6.11 -6.03
CA ALA A 76 2.05 -7.37 -6.58
C ALA A 76 2.25 -7.47 -8.09
N VAL A 77 2.01 -6.38 -8.83
CA VAL A 77 2.28 -6.32 -10.28
C VAL A 77 3.78 -6.43 -10.53
N LEU A 78 4.62 -5.72 -9.78
CA LEU A 78 6.09 -5.86 -9.89
C LEU A 78 6.54 -7.30 -9.60
N ALA A 79 6.15 -7.85 -8.45
CA ALA A 79 6.54 -9.20 -8.02
C ALA A 79 6.09 -10.28 -9.01
N LYS A 80 4.88 -10.14 -9.58
CA LYS A 80 4.34 -11.12 -10.53
C LYS A 80 5.04 -11.10 -11.89
N ASN A 81 5.62 -9.96 -12.28
CA ASN A 81 6.28 -9.77 -13.57
C ASN A 81 7.80 -9.94 -13.49
N GLY A 82 8.39 -9.74 -12.31
CA GLY A 82 9.82 -9.83 -12.10
C GLY A 82 10.59 -8.55 -12.46
N SER A 83 11.81 -8.49 -11.94
CA SER A 83 12.75 -7.39 -12.15
C SER A 83 13.26 -7.36 -13.60
N GLY A 84 13.39 -6.17 -14.18
CA GLY A 84 13.80 -5.99 -15.57
C GLY A 84 12.72 -6.33 -16.60
N SER A 85 11.46 -6.56 -16.18
CA SER A 85 10.40 -6.97 -17.11
C SER A 85 9.52 -5.82 -17.59
N LEU A 86 9.29 -4.78 -16.78
CA LEU A 86 8.31 -3.74 -17.06
C LEU A 86 8.98 -2.38 -17.16
N THR A 87 8.60 -1.57 -18.15
CA THR A 87 8.84 -0.13 -18.10
C THR A 87 7.91 0.54 -17.08
N ARG A 88 8.22 1.79 -16.71
CA ARG A 88 7.36 2.60 -15.82
C ARG A 88 5.93 2.74 -16.36
N ALA A 89 5.79 2.97 -17.66
CA ALA A 89 4.47 3.15 -18.29
C ALA A 89 3.64 1.86 -18.28
N GLU A 90 4.29 0.71 -18.52
CA GLU A 90 3.64 -0.60 -18.45
C GLU A 90 3.22 -0.93 -17.03
N LEU A 91 4.06 -0.65 -16.03
CA LEU A 91 3.69 -0.83 -14.62
C LEU A 91 2.46 -0.01 -14.25
N GLU A 92 2.44 1.29 -14.58
CA GLU A 92 1.30 2.17 -14.33
C GLU A 92 0.02 1.61 -14.97
N GLN A 93 0.10 1.16 -16.22
CA GLN A 93 -1.04 0.61 -16.93
C GLN A 93 -1.55 -0.70 -16.31
N LEU A 94 -0.65 -1.61 -15.93
CA LEU A 94 -1.00 -2.86 -15.27
C LEU A 94 -1.61 -2.63 -13.88
N CYS A 95 -1.12 -1.64 -13.13
CA CYS A 95 -1.71 -1.25 -11.85
C CYS A 95 -3.17 -0.80 -12.02
N ILE A 96 -3.43 0.07 -13.00
CA ILE A 96 -4.79 0.56 -13.29
C ILE A 96 -5.71 -0.60 -13.70
N LEU A 97 -5.25 -1.48 -14.59
CA LEU A 97 -6.04 -2.66 -15.00
C LEU A 97 -6.34 -3.59 -13.83
N THR A 98 -5.39 -3.75 -12.92
CA THR A 98 -5.56 -4.55 -11.71
C THR A 98 -6.59 -3.91 -10.78
N ALA A 99 -6.48 -2.59 -10.56
CA ALA A 99 -7.42 -1.83 -9.76
C ALA A 99 -8.85 -1.91 -10.32
N GLN A 100 -9.03 -1.70 -11.62
CA GLN A 100 -10.33 -1.83 -12.29
C GLN A 100 -10.95 -3.22 -12.12
N ARG A 101 -10.14 -4.28 -12.21
CA ARG A 101 -10.62 -5.65 -11.98
C ARG A 101 -11.05 -5.88 -10.54
N ILE A 102 -10.32 -5.35 -9.57
CA ILE A 102 -10.65 -5.46 -8.15
C ILE A 102 -11.95 -4.70 -7.86
N SER A 103 -12.12 -3.48 -8.36
CA SER A 103 -13.36 -2.72 -8.16
C SER A 103 -14.59 -3.36 -8.80
N LEU A 104 -14.43 -4.17 -9.85
CA LEU A 104 -15.54 -4.99 -10.39
C LEU A 104 -15.90 -6.18 -9.48
N LEU A 105 -14.96 -6.65 -8.66
CA LEU A 105 -15.17 -7.72 -7.69
C LEU A 105 -15.73 -7.19 -6.36
N HIS A 106 -15.51 -5.91 -6.06
CA HIS A 106 -15.94 -5.25 -4.83
C HIS A 106 -16.86 -4.07 -5.15
N GLU A 107 -18.17 -4.25 -4.98
CA GLU A 107 -19.27 -3.34 -5.41
C GLU A 107 -19.24 -1.90 -4.83
N PHE A 108 -18.27 -1.53 -3.99
CA PHE A 108 -18.28 -0.29 -3.20
C PHE A 108 -16.99 0.53 -3.20
N GLU A 109 -16.05 0.29 -4.10
CA GLU A 109 -14.83 1.12 -4.18
C GLU A 109 -15.02 2.41 -4.99
N ALA A 110 -14.66 3.53 -4.38
CA ALA A 110 -14.81 4.90 -4.90
C ALA A 110 -14.01 5.14 -6.20
N PRO A 111 -14.39 6.13 -7.03
CA PRO A 111 -13.70 6.47 -8.29
C PRO A 111 -12.21 6.79 -8.15
N GLU A 112 -11.75 7.09 -6.94
CA GLU A 112 -10.36 7.43 -6.59
C GLU A 112 -9.42 6.22 -6.68
N PHE A 113 -9.96 5.00 -6.61
CA PHE A 113 -9.18 3.75 -6.51
C PHE A 113 -8.30 3.46 -7.74
N TYR A 114 -8.70 3.93 -8.92
CA TYR A 114 -7.98 3.74 -10.18
C TYR A 114 -7.40 5.05 -10.74
N ASP A 115 -7.23 6.08 -9.90
CA ASP A 115 -6.59 7.32 -10.33
C ASP A 115 -5.11 7.06 -10.69
N ARG A 116 -4.79 7.29 -11.96
CA ARG A 116 -3.46 7.12 -12.54
C ARG A 116 -2.39 7.99 -11.84
N SER A 117 -2.76 9.17 -11.36
CA SER A 117 -1.84 10.10 -10.69
C SER A 117 -1.30 9.53 -9.38
N LEU A 118 -2.11 8.75 -8.66
CA LEU A 118 -1.75 8.14 -7.39
C LEU A 118 -0.73 7.00 -7.58
N PHE A 119 -0.93 6.13 -8.57
CA PHE A 119 0.06 5.12 -8.94
C PHE A 119 1.37 5.76 -9.42
N LYS A 120 1.25 6.81 -10.24
CA LYS A 120 2.41 7.58 -10.73
C LYS A 120 3.25 8.14 -9.58
N GLY A 121 2.59 8.72 -8.57
CA GLY A 121 3.23 9.27 -7.37
C GLY A 121 3.91 8.20 -6.52
N PHE A 122 3.25 7.06 -6.30
CA PHE A 122 3.83 5.96 -5.54
C PHE A 122 5.07 5.36 -6.23
N ILE A 123 5.00 5.11 -7.54
CA ILE A 123 6.14 4.61 -8.33
C ILE A 123 7.30 5.62 -8.30
N ALA A 124 7.02 6.92 -8.38
CA ALA A 124 8.04 7.95 -8.24
C ALA A 124 8.70 7.92 -6.85
N THR A 125 7.91 7.71 -5.78
CA THR A 125 8.41 7.58 -4.41
C THR A 125 9.31 6.36 -4.25
N LEU A 126 8.92 5.21 -4.82
CA LEU A 126 9.74 4.00 -4.84
C LEU A 126 11.11 4.24 -5.50
N ARG A 127 11.14 4.97 -6.61
CA ARG A 127 12.39 5.34 -7.30
C ARG A 127 13.24 6.31 -6.46
N GLN A 128 12.62 7.34 -5.88
CA GLN A 128 13.31 8.33 -5.06
C GLN A 128 13.98 7.69 -3.83
N LEU A 129 13.32 6.68 -3.24
CA LEU A 129 13.83 5.93 -2.09
C LEU A 129 14.80 4.81 -2.48
N GLY A 130 15.06 4.61 -3.78
CA GLY A 130 16.02 3.62 -4.27
C GLY A 130 15.49 2.19 -4.42
N TYR A 131 14.19 1.94 -4.18
CA TYR A 131 13.58 0.62 -4.35
C TYR A 131 13.39 0.22 -5.81
N LEU A 132 13.38 1.19 -6.72
CA LEU A 132 13.24 0.98 -8.17
C LEU A 132 14.35 1.72 -8.91
N GLY A 133 15.18 0.96 -9.62
CA GLY A 133 16.14 1.45 -10.60
C GLY A 133 15.60 1.37 -12.04
N THR A 134 16.48 1.61 -13.00
CA THR A 134 16.17 1.42 -14.42
C THR A 134 17.41 0.84 -15.12
N ASP A 135 17.23 -0.19 -15.94
CA ASP A 135 18.30 -0.75 -16.76
C ASP A 135 18.55 0.07 -18.04
N GLU A 136 19.47 -0.40 -18.88
CA GLU A 136 19.86 0.25 -20.13
C GLU A 136 18.69 0.36 -21.14
N ASP A 137 17.72 -0.56 -21.06
CA ASP A 137 16.55 -0.62 -21.93
C ASP A 137 15.35 0.19 -21.39
N GLY A 138 15.51 0.88 -20.26
CA GLY A 138 14.44 1.67 -19.65
C GLY A 138 13.46 0.86 -18.80
N ARG A 139 13.79 -0.40 -18.47
CA ARG A 139 12.95 -1.30 -17.66
C ARG A 139 13.28 -1.18 -16.18
N LEU A 140 12.27 -1.37 -15.35
CA LEU A 140 12.36 -1.23 -13.90
C LEU A 140 13.09 -2.44 -13.31
N VAL A 141 14.19 -2.16 -12.64
CA VAL A 141 14.95 -3.15 -11.87
C VAL A 141 14.75 -2.90 -10.38
N PHE A 142 14.60 -3.98 -9.63
CA PHE A 142 14.44 -4.00 -8.19
C PHE A 142 15.05 -5.27 -7.61
N ASP A 143 15.38 -5.22 -6.32
CA ASP A 143 16.03 -6.29 -5.57
C ASP A 143 15.15 -6.77 -4.39
N GLU A 144 15.74 -7.54 -3.48
CA GLU A 144 15.09 -8.08 -2.28
C GLU A 144 14.52 -7.00 -1.35
N GLY A 145 14.92 -5.73 -1.49
CA GLY A 145 14.32 -4.62 -0.75
C GLY A 145 12.82 -4.45 -1.03
N LEU A 146 12.34 -4.91 -2.20
CA LEU A 146 10.92 -4.96 -2.51
C LEU A 146 10.18 -6.10 -1.79
N ASP A 147 10.87 -7.22 -1.52
CA ASP A 147 10.30 -8.36 -0.78
C ASP A 147 10.04 -8.00 0.69
N GLU A 148 10.85 -7.11 1.27
CA GLU A 148 10.61 -6.60 2.62
C GLU A 148 9.33 -5.74 2.70
N ILE A 149 9.08 -4.94 1.67
CA ILE A 149 7.82 -4.20 1.54
C ILE A 149 6.66 -5.19 1.43
N ASP A 150 6.73 -6.20 0.55
CA ASP A 150 5.68 -7.21 0.41
C ASP A 150 5.37 -7.94 1.74
N ARG A 151 6.41 -8.33 2.50
CA ARG A 151 6.23 -8.99 3.80
C ARG A 151 5.47 -8.13 4.81
N HIS A 152 5.85 -6.86 4.98
CA HIS A 152 5.17 -5.96 5.92
C HIS A 152 3.76 -5.65 5.49
N ALA A 153 3.60 -5.47 4.19
CA ALA A 153 2.33 -5.16 3.59
C ALA A 153 1.36 -6.36 3.86
N ARG A 154 1.79 -7.62 3.77
CA ARG A 154 0.91 -8.77 4.07
C ARG A 154 0.21 -8.71 5.43
N TRP A 155 0.72 -7.99 6.44
CA TRP A 155 0.04 -7.83 7.73
C TRP A 155 -1.17 -6.90 7.71
N ILE A 156 -1.22 -5.98 6.75
CA ILE A 156 -2.17 -4.87 6.73
C ILE A 156 -3.41 -5.20 5.87
N LEU A 157 -3.22 -5.89 4.75
CA LEU A 157 -4.34 -6.35 3.92
C LEU A 157 -4.91 -7.67 4.40
N ASN A 158 -6.23 -7.74 4.43
CA ASN A 158 -6.93 -8.99 4.67
C ASN A 158 -6.63 -10.02 3.56
N LYS A 159 -6.85 -11.31 3.86
CA LYS A 159 -6.55 -12.42 2.94
C LYS A 159 -7.33 -12.32 1.63
N GLU A 160 -8.53 -11.77 1.65
CA GLU A 160 -9.44 -11.67 0.51
C GLU A 160 -8.92 -10.68 -0.52
N ILE A 161 -8.56 -9.45 -0.10
CA ILE A 161 -7.99 -8.42 -0.97
C ILE A 161 -6.65 -8.90 -1.55
N ARG A 162 -5.80 -9.56 -0.75
CA ARG A 162 -4.53 -10.13 -1.26
C ARG A 162 -4.77 -11.18 -2.34
N HIS A 163 -5.74 -12.08 -2.13
CA HIS A 163 -6.09 -13.07 -3.16
C HIS A 163 -6.71 -12.42 -4.40
N GLY A 164 -7.55 -11.40 -4.21
CA GLY A 164 -8.11 -10.58 -5.29
C GLY A 164 -7.03 -9.94 -6.14
N ILE A 165 -6.09 -9.21 -5.52
CA ILE A 165 -4.94 -8.57 -6.17
C ILE A 165 -4.09 -9.61 -6.91
N SER A 166 -3.72 -10.72 -6.24
CA SER A 166 -2.86 -11.74 -6.84
C SER A 166 -3.49 -12.40 -8.09
N ARG A 167 -4.80 -12.63 -8.07
CA ARG A 167 -5.55 -13.13 -9.23
C ARG A 167 -5.72 -12.08 -10.32
N ALA A 168 -5.98 -10.83 -9.95
CA ALA A 168 -6.27 -9.74 -10.88
C ALA A 168 -5.03 -9.20 -11.59
N ALA A 169 -3.88 -9.21 -10.93
CA ALA A 169 -2.61 -8.72 -11.46
C ALA A 169 -2.25 -9.46 -12.76
N PRO A 170 -2.14 -8.79 -13.91
CA PRO A 170 -1.73 -9.45 -15.15
C PRO A 170 -0.22 -9.72 -15.13
N GLN A 171 0.18 -10.82 -15.76
CA GLN A 171 1.54 -10.92 -16.30
C GLN A 171 1.55 -10.11 -17.60
N ALA A 172 2.55 -9.25 -17.78
CA ALA A 172 2.90 -8.72 -19.08
C ALA A 172 3.06 -9.91 -20.00
N LEU A 173 2.33 -9.88 -21.11
CA LEU A 173 2.49 -10.86 -22.16
C LEU A 173 3.98 -10.85 -22.51
N ALA A 174 4.66 -11.97 -22.24
CA ALA A 174 5.99 -12.21 -22.78
C ALA A 174 5.88 -11.88 -24.27
N GLY A 175 6.63 -10.86 -24.69
CA GLY A 175 6.62 -10.43 -26.08
C GLY A 175 6.81 -11.65 -26.95
N LEU A 176 5.89 -11.80 -27.91
CA LEU A 176 6.07 -12.49 -29.18
C LEU A 176 7.57 -12.54 -29.53
N SER A 177 8.20 -13.66 -29.21
CA SER A 177 9.59 -13.95 -29.53
C SER A 177 9.58 -15.27 -30.30
N GLY A 178 9.54 -15.15 -31.63
CA GLY A 178 9.64 -16.25 -32.61
C GLY A 178 8.37 -17.11 -32.72
N GLU A 179 7.76 -17.33 -33.89
CA GLU A 179 8.18 -17.23 -35.29
C GLU A 179 7.00 -16.80 -36.16
#